data_AF-V6F6L2-F1
#
_entry.id   AF-V6F6L2-F1
#
_cell.length_a   1.000
_cell.length_b   1.000
_cell.length_c   1.000
_cell.angle_alpha   90.00
_cell.angle_beta   90.00
_cell.angle_gamma   90.00
#
_symmetry.space_group_name_H-M   'P 1'
#
loop_
_entity.id
_entity.type
_entity.pdbx_description
1 polymer ?
#
loop_
_entity_poly.entity_id
_entity_poly.type
_entity_poly.pdbx_seq_one_letter_code
_entity_poly.pdbx_strand_id
1 'polypeptide(L)'
;MVRLTRIYTKGGDKGETSLGNGARVPKQSLRVEAYGTVDEANAVISLARLHTQGADDAMLARIQNDLFDLGADLCTPAAATEAPGSALRMVAAQVERLEAEIDAMNAELAPLNSFILPGGSPAAAHLHLARTIARRAERHICALAREENVGEQTIAYINRLSDHLFVMARWLNEKGASDVLWRPGANR
;
A
#
# COMPACT_ATOMS: atom_id res chain seq x y z
N MET A 1 -14.52 18.73 1.26
CA MET A 1 -13.24 19.14 0.65
C MET A 1 -12.24 19.38 1.77
N VAL A 2 -11.16 18.58 1.82
CA VAL A 2 -10.08 18.77 2.79
C VAL A 2 -9.37 20.10 2.47
N ARG A 3 -9.20 20.97 3.46
CA ARG A 3 -8.46 22.24 3.31
C ARG A 3 -7.28 22.26 4.28
N LEU A 4 -6.07 22.22 3.73
CA LEU A 4 -4.83 22.34 4.48
C LEU A 4 -4.37 23.80 4.50
N THR A 5 -4.85 24.59 5.46
CA THR A 5 -4.51 26.03 5.58
C THR A 5 -3.36 26.29 6.57
N ARG A 6 -3.25 25.47 7.62
CA ARG A 6 -2.14 25.50 8.58
C ARG A 6 -1.73 24.07 8.90
N ILE A 7 -0.50 23.70 8.57
CA ILE A 7 -0.01 22.32 8.72
C ILE A 7 0.27 21.99 10.20
N TYR A 8 0.97 22.86 10.92
CA TYR A 8 1.25 22.66 12.35
C TYR A 8 0.16 23.33 13.22
N THR A 9 -0.48 22.55 14.08
CA THR A 9 -1.55 23.02 14.99
C THR A 9 -1.20 22.89 16.47
N LYS A 10 -0.13 22.14 16.80
CA LYS A 10 0.24 21.72 18.18
C LYS A 10 -0.79 20.84 18.89
N GLY A 11 -1.90 20.48 18.24
CA GLY A 11 -2.99 19.70 18.84
C GLY A 11 -2.60 18.28 19.27
N GLY A 12 -1.49 17.76 18.72
CA GLY A 12 -0.94 16.44 19.02
C GLY A 12 0.36 16.44 19.83
N ASP A 13 0.77 17.58 20.41
CA ASP A 13 2.02 17.68 21.20
C ASP A 13 1.97 16.83 22.48
N LYS A 14 0.77 16.49 22.95
CA LYS A 14 0.54 15.59 24.09
C LYS A 14 0.46 14.10 23.70
N GLY A 15 0.83 13.74 22.47
CA GLY A 15 0.87 12.35 22.02
C GLY A 15 -0.44 11.79 21.47
N GLU A 16 -1.44 12.64 21.19
CA GLU A 16 -2.73 12.25 20.61
C GLU A 16 -2.93 12.81 19.20
N THR A 17 -3.93 12.27 18.48
CA THR A 17 -4.38 12.77 17.18
C THR A 17 -5.89 12.59 17.03
N SER A 18 -6.49 13.25 16.03
CA SER A 18 -7.90 13.07 15.67
C SER A 18 -8.04 12.08 14.51
N LEU A 19 -9.03 11.20 14.61
CA LEU A 19 -9.51 10.34 13.52
C LEU A 19 -10.44 11.12 12.57
N GLY A 20 -10.84 10.48 11.46
CA GLY A 20 -11.70 11.08 10.43
C GLY A 20 -13.09 11.49 10.95
N ASN A 21 -13.58 10.83 12.01
CA ASN A 21 -14.82 11.17 12.72
C ASN A 21 -14.62 12.18 13.87
N GLY A 22 -13.40 12.71 14.04
CA GLY A 22 -13.06 13.67 15.10
C GLY A 22 -12.65 13.06 16.44
N ALA A 23 -12.82 11.75 16.64
CA ALA A 23 -12.43 11.08 17.89
C ALA A 23 -10.92 11.23 18.16
N ARG A 24 -10.57 11.43 19.43
CA ARG A 24 -9.18 11.61 19.88
C ARG A 24 -8.61 10.28 20.35
N VAL A 25 -7.45 9.91 19.80
CA VAL A 25 -6.76 8.67 20.14
C VAL A 25 -5.27 8.93 20.37
N PRO A 26 -4.57 8.10 21.17
CA PRO A 26 -3.11 8.11 21.23
C PRO A 26 -2.51 7.87 19.84
N LYS A 27 -1.39 8.55 19.52
CA LYS A 27 -0.67 8.39 18.25
C LYS A 27 -0.13 6.97 18.02
N GLN A 28 0.02 6.20 19.09
CA GLN A 28 0.46 4.81 19.07
C GLN A 28 -0.69 3.79 18.97
N SER A 29 -1.94 4.24 18.75
CA SER A 29 -3.05 3.29 18.57
C SER A 29 -2.88 2.50 17.28
N LEU A 30 -3.36 1.24 17.26
CA LEU A 30 -3.25 0.36 16.09
C LEU A 30 -3.85 0.99 14.82
N ARG A 31 -4.95 1.74 14.97
CA ARG A 31 -5.58 2.45 13.85
C ARG A 31 -4.65 3.50 13.24
N VAL A 32 -3.98 4.30 14.08
CA VAL A 32 -3.01 5.32 13.65
C VAL A 32 -1.78 4.66 13.01
N GLU A 33 -1.28 3.58 13.61
CA GLU A 33 -0.15 2.82 13.06
C GLU A 33 -0.49 2.19 11.70
N ALA A 34 -1.72 1.68 11.53
CA ALA A 34 -2.19 1.09 10.29
C ALA A 34 -2.20 2.10 9.13
N TYR A 35 -2.97 3.19 9.24
CA TYR A 35 -3.03 4.18 8.16
C TYR A 35 -1.70 4.97 8.02
N GLY A 36 -0.94 5.13 9.10
CA GLY A 36 0.40 5.74 9.04
C GLY A 36 1.40 4.89 8.26
N THR A 37 1.32 3.57 8.39
CA THR A 37 2.14 2.66 7.57
C THR A 37 1.68 2.60 6.10
N VAL A 38 0.39 2.78 5.85
CA VAL A 38 -0.13 2.96 4.47
C VAL A 38 0.46 4.22 3.83
N ASP A 39 0.52 5.33 4.56
CA ASP A 39 1.17 6.57 4.10
C ASP A 39 2.67 6.35 3.83
N GLU A 40 3.36 5.59 4.68
CA GLU A 40 4.75 5.22 4.45
C GLU A 40 4.95 4.39 3.18
N ALA A 41 4.08 3.40 2.91
CA ALA A 41 4.11 2.65 1.66
C ALA A 41 3.90 3.58 0.45
N ASN A 42 2.95 4.52 0.57
CA ASN A 42 2.64 5.50 -0.47
C ASN A 42 3.83 6.42 -0.76
N ALA A 43 4.52 6.89 0.28
CA ALA A 43 5.73 7.71 0.15
C ALA A 43 6.85 6.96 -0.58
N VAL A 44 7.07 5.67 -0.27
CA VAL A 44 8.09 4.86 -0.97
C VAL A 44 7.74 4.58 -2.43
N ILE A 45 6.45 4.42 -2.76
CA ILE A 45 6.02 4.30 -4.16
C ILE A 45 6.44 5.55 -4.97
N SER A 46 6.42 6.74 -4.37
CA SER A 46 6.91 7.96 -5.03
C SER A 46 8.37 7.87 -5.47
N LEU A 47 9.22 7.12 -4.75
CA LEU A 47 10.62 6.94 -5.12
C LEU A 47 10.76 6.08 -6.39
N ALA A 48 9.93 5.05 -6.54
CA ALA A 48 9.87 4.28 -7.79
C ALA A 48 9.42 5.16 -8.95
N ARG A 49 8.46 6.07 -8.71
CA ARG A 49 7.92 6.98 -9.72
C ARG A 49 8.94 7.94 -10.33
N LEU A 50 10.02 8.27 -9.60
CA LEU A 50 11.14 9.05 -10.14
C LEU A 50 11.84 8.36 -11.33
N HIS A 51 11.62 7.06 -11.50
CA HIS A 51 12.27 6.21 -12.49
C HIS A 51 11.27 5.52 -13.43
N THR A 52 10.01 5.95 -13.44
CA THR A 52 8.96 5.42 -14.34
C THR A 52 8.36 6.51 -15.22
N GLN A 53 7.75 6.11 -16.33
CA GLN A 53 7.07 7.02 -17.25
C GLN A 53 5.90 6.31 -17.94
N GLY A 54 5.05 7.09 -18.63
CA GLY A 54 3.97 6.53 -19.45
C GLY A 54 2.99 5.66 -18.65
N ALA A 55 2.70 4.47 -19.17
CA ALA A 55 1.72 3.55 -18.58
C ALA A 55 2.12 3.06 -17.17
N ASP A 56 3.43 2.83 -16.94
CA ASP A 56 3.94 2.35 -15.66
C ASP A 56 3.78 3.41 -14.56
N ASP A 57 4.14 4.68 -14.86
CA ASP A 57 3.94 5.77 -13.90
C ASP A 57 2.45 6.04 -13.65
N ALA A 58 1.62 5.95 -14.69
CA ALA A 58 0.18 6.11 -14.55
C ALA A 58 -0.45 5.02 -13.66
N MET A 59 0.07 3.79 -13.69
CA MET A 59 -0.34 2.70 -12.81
C MET A 59 0.02 2.99 -11.35
N LEU A 60 1.26 3.41 -11.09
CA LEU A 60 1.69 3.81 -9.75
C LEU A 60 0.91 5.02 -9.23
N ALA A 61 0.60 6.00 -10.08
CA ALA A 61 -0.21 7.15 -9.72
C ALA A 61 -1.62 6.76 -9.24
N ARG A 62 -2.27 5.79 -9.91
CA ARG A 62 -3.57 5.23 -9.47
C ARG A 62 -3.46 4.56 -8.12
N ILE A 63 -2.41 3.77 -7.90
CA ILE A 63 -2.15 3.11 -6.61
C ILE A 63 -1.94 4.14 -5.50
N GLN A 64 -1.20 5.23 -5.74
CA GLN A 64 -1.01 6.28 -4.74
C GLN A 64 -2.33 6.96 -4.35
N ASN A 65 -3.25 7.13 -5.31
CA ASN A 65 -4.58 7.65 -5.04
C ASN A 65 -5.41 6.66 -4.19
N ASP A 66 -5.42 5.38 -4.57
CA ASP A 66 -6.10 4.35 -3.79
C ASP A 66 -5.53 4.20 -2.37
N LEU A 67 -4.22 4.43 -2.16
CA LEU A 67 -3.64 4.40 -0.82
C LEU A 67 -4.11 5.57 0.05
N PHE A 68 -4.45 6.71 -0.54
CA PHE A 68 -5.15 7.77 0.18
C PHE A 68 -6.59 7.37 0.52
N ASP A 69 -7.29 6.69 -0.40
CA ASP A 69 -8.64 6.17 -0.15
C ASP A 69 -8.62 5.12 0.98
N LEU A 70 -7.66 4.20 0.95
CA LEU A 70 -7.41 3.20 1.99
C LEU A 70 -7.09 3.86 3.33
N GLY A 71 -6.26 4.90 3.32
CA GLY A 71 -5.97 5.71 4.50
C GLY A 71 -7.22 6.40 5.07
N ALA A 72 -8.09 6.93 4.21
CA ALA A 72 -9.34 7.57 4.61
C ALA A 72 -10.35 6.58 5.22
N ASP A 73 -10.45 5.39 4.62
CA ASP A 73 -11.25 4.26 5.13
C ASP A 73 -10.78 3.85 6.53
N LEU A 74 -9.47 3.58 6.69
CA LEU A 74 -8.87 3.22 7.98
C LEU A 74 -8.96 4.35 9.02
N CYS A 75 -8.84 5.60 8.60
CA CYS A 75 -8.91 6.76 9.48
C CYS A 75 -10.33 6.99 10.03
N THR A 76 -11.37 6.45 9.38
CA THR A 76 -12.78 6.67 9.75
C THR A 76 -13.40 5.38 10.28
N PRO A 77 -13.49 5.18 11.60
CA PRO A 77 -14.16 4.01 12.18
C PRO A 77 -15.57 3.83 11.63
N ALA A 78 -15.92 2.60 11.22
CA ALA A 78 -17.26 2.30 10.71
C ALA A 78 -18.30 2.42 11.83
N ALA A 79 -19.35 3.19 11.59
CA ALA A 79 -20.49 3.29 12.50
C ALA A 79 -21.49 2.16 12.21
N ALA A 80 -22.12 1.59 13.25
CA ALA A 80 -23.16 0.57 13.07
C ALA A 80 -24.36 1.07 12.24
N THR A 81 -24.59 2.38 12.22
CA THR A 81 -25.66 3.05 11.49
C THR A 81 -25.14 3.80 10.25
N GLU A 82 -23.97 3.40 9.72
CA GLU A 82 -23.38 4.05 8.54
C GLU A 82 -24.27 3.86 7.32
N ALA A 83 -24.72 4.96 6.72
CA ALA A 83 -25.49 4.92 5.48
C ALA A 83 -24.54 4.63 4.30
N PRO A 84 -24.96 3.81 3.31
CA PRO A 84 -24.15 3.56 2.12
C PRO A 84 -23.68 4.86 1.44
N GLY A 85 -22.37 4.98 1.20
CA GLY A 85 -21.75 6.15 0.56
C GLY A 85 -21.55 7.37 1.47
N SER A 86 -21.86 7.28 2.76
CA SER A 86 -21.62 8.38 3.72
C SER A 86 -20.16 8.55 4.13
N ALA A 87 -19.35 7.50 3.96
CA ALA A 87 -17.91 7.51 4.11
C ALA A 87 -17.24 6.90 2.87
N LEU A 88 -16.00 7.32 2.60
CA LEU A 88 -15.18 6.69 1.58
C LEU A 88 -14.68 5.33 2.10
N ARG A 89 -14.97 4.27 1.36
CA ARG A 89 -14.63 2.89 1.71
C ARG A 89 -13.96 2.22 0.51
N MET A 90 -13.02 1.31 0.77
CA MET A 90 -12.46 0.47 -0.29
C MET A 90 -13.54 -0.41 -0.91
N VAL A 91 -13.46 -0.62 -2.23
CA VAL A 91 -14.43 -1.43 -2.99
C VAL A 91 -13.75 -2.53 -3.78
N ALA A 92 -14.51 -3.59 -4.10
CA ALA A 92 -14.01 -4.76 -4.84
C ALA A 92 -13.34 -4.39 -6.18
N ALA A 93 -13.89 -3.41 -6.90
CA ALA A 93 -13.34 -2.98 -8.18
C ALA A 93 -11.87 -2.49 -8.10
N GLN A 94 -11.43 -1.95 -6.96
CA GLN A 94 -10.02 -1.56 -6.77
C GLN A 94 -9.12 -2.79 -6.64
N VAL A 95 -9.59 -3.85 -5.98
CA VAL A 95 -8.87 -5.12 -5.83
C VAL A 95 -8.81 -5.86 -7.17
N GLU A 96 -9.94 -5.98 -7.85
CA GLU A 96 -10.08 -6.62 -9.16
C GLU A 96 -9.17 -5.95 -10.21
N ARG A 97 -9.01 -4.62 -10.14
CA ARG A 97 -8.06 -3.91 -11.01
C ARG A 97 -6.62 -4.35 -10.79
N LEU A 98 -6.17 -4.46 -9.53
CA LEU A 98 -4.81 -4.91 -9.22
C LEU A 98 -4.58 -6.34 -9.74
N GLU A 99 -5.57 -7.22 -9.62
CA GLU A 99 -5.52 -8.59 -10.15
C GLU A 99 -5.37 -8.59 -11.67
N ALA A 100 -6.18 -7.81 -12.39
CA ALA A 100 -6.07 -7.69 -13.83
C ALA A 100 -4.73 -7.10 -14.30
N GLU A 101 -4.20 -6.10 -13.58
CA GLU A 101 -2.88 -5.50 -13.85
C GLU A 101 -1.74 -6.51 -13.60
N ILE A 102 -1.83 -7.32 -12.54
CA ILE A 102 -0.91 -8.42 -12.25
C ILE A 102 -0.91 -9.45 -13.39
N ASP A 103 -2.09 -9.91 -13.81
CA ASP A 103 -2.22 -10.93 -14.85
C ASP A 103 -1.66 -10.45 -16.20
N ALA A 104 -1.93 -9.18 -16.55
CA ALA A 104 -1.40 -8.58 -17.77
C ALA A 104 0.14 -8.50 -17.77
N MET A 105 0.76 -8.07 -16.66
CA MET A 105 2.23 -8.06 -16.56
C MET A 105 2.82 -9.47 -16.59
N ASN A 106 2.25 -10.40 -15.83
CA ASN A 106 2.71 -11.79 -15.74
C ASN A 106 2.72 -12.50 -17.11
N ALA A 107 1.80 -12.15 -18.01
CA ALA A 107 1.72 -12.75 -19.35
C ALA A 107 3.00 -12.54 -20.19
N GLU A 108 3.79 -11.50 -19.89
CA GLU A 108 5.03 -11.22 -20.63
C GLU A 108 6.30 -11.36 -19.78
N LEU A 109 6.19 -11.72 -18.50
CA LEU A 109 7.34 -11.89 -17.62
C LEU A 109 8.11 -13.17 -17.93
N ALA A 110 9.44 -13.10 -17.81
CA ALA A 110 10.26 -14.30 -17.78
C ALA A 110 9.81 -15.24 -16.64
N PRO A 111 9.81 -16.57 -16.85
CA PRO A 111 9.45 -17.53 -15.82
C PRO A 111 10.31 -17.38 -14.57
N LEU A 112 9.70 -17.48 -13.39
CA LEU A 112 10.41 -17.41 -12.11
C LEU A 112 10.49 -18.79 -11.47
N ASN A 113 11.69 -19.33 -11.34
CA ASN A 113 11.95 -20.69 -10.83
C ASN A 113 12.64 -20.71 -9.45
N SER A 114 12.88 -19.55 -8.85
CA SER A 114 13.41 -19.36 -7.49
C SER A 114 12.91 -18.04 -6.93
N PHE A 115 13.15 -17.77 -5.65
CA PHE A 115 13.00 -16.41 -5.14
C PHE A 115 14.02 -15.47 -5.79
N ILE A 116 13.68 -14.19 -5.89
CA ILE A 116 14.60 -13.15 -6.35
C ILE A 116 15.21 -12.41 -5.16
N LEU A 117 16.47 -12.01 -5.28
CA LEU A 117 17.07 -11.04 -4.39
C LEU A 117 16.46 -9.66 -4.71
N PRO A 118 15.87 -8.97 -3.73
CA PRO A 118 15.26 -7.66 -3.97
C PRO A 118 16.31 -6.65 -4.48
N GLY A 119 16.12 -6.14 -5.69
CA GLY A 119 17.04 -5.20 -6.32
C GLY A 119 16.73 -5.00 -7.80
N GLY A 120 17.77 -4.82 -8.62
CA GLY A 120 17.64 -4.59 -10.06
C GLY A 120 17.69 -3.11 -10.42
N SER A 121 16.83 -2.68 -11.33
CA SER A 121 16.67 -1.27 -11.68
C SER A 121 16.29 -0.40 -10.46
N PRO A 122 16.57 0.92 -10.46
CA PRO A 122 16.16 1.80 -9.36
C PRO A 122 14.67 1.73 -9.02
N ALA A 123 13.81 1.66 -10.04
CA ALA A 123 12.37 1.48 -9.84
C ALA A 123 12.05 0.14 -9.16
N ALA A 124 12.62 -0.96 -9.64
CA ALA A 124 12.41 -2.29 -9.07
C ALA A 124 12.85 -2.39 -7.60
N ALA A 125 14.01 -1.81 -7.26
CA ALA A 125 14.52 -1.78 -5.89
C ALA A 125 13.57 -1.02 -4.95
N HIS A 126 13.07 0.14 -5.36
CA HIS A 126 12.08 0.90 -4.58
C HIS A 126 10.74 0.19 -4.46
N LEU A 127 10.25 -0.47 -5.51
CA LEU A 127 9.02 -1.26 -5.46
C LEU A 127 9.15 -2.47 -4.53
N HIS A 128 10.32 -3.09 -4.47
CA HIS A 128 10.56 -4.14 -3.48
C HIS A 128 10.56 -3.62 -2.04
N LEU A 129 11.08 -2.42 -1.79
CA LEU A 129 10.96 -1.77 -0.48
C LEU A 129 9.48 -1.48 -0.17
N ALA A 130 8.76 -0.84 -1.10
CA ALA A 130 7.33 -0.54 -0.96
C ALA A 130 6.52 -1.80 -0.67
N ARG A 131 6.79 -2.91 -1.36
CA ARG A 131 6.16 -4.22 -1.12
C ARG A 131 6.32 -4.68 0.32
N THR A 132 7.51 -4.56 0.91
CA THR A 132 7.73 -4.98 2.31
C THR A 132 6.99 -4.09 3.30
N ILE A 133 6.84 -2.80 3.00
CA ILE A 133 6.10 -1.84 3.81
C ILE A 133 4.60 -2.05 3.67
N ALA A 134 4.09 -2.34 2.47
CA ALA A 134 2.69 -2.73 2.25
C ALA A 134 2.34 -3.98 3.08
N ARG A 135 3.22 -4.99 3.11
CA ARG A 135 3.05 -6.16 4.00
C ARG A 135 3.15 -5.82 5.49
N ARG A 136 3.85 -4.74 5.86
CA ARG A 136 3.83 -4.24 7.24
C ARG A 136 2.51 -3.55 7.56
N ALA A 137 2.02 -2.68 6.67
CA ALA A 137 0.68 -2.08 6.77
C ALA A 137 -0.39 -3.17 6.93
N GLU A 138 -0.35 -4.21 6.08
CA GLU A 138 -1.24 -5.37 6.15
C GLU A 138 -1.26 -6.00 7.54
N ARG A 139 -0.10 -6.21 8.18
CA ARG A 139 -0.05 -6.78 9.54
C ARG A 139 -0.69 -5.86 10.57
N HIS A 140 -0.48 -4.54 10.49
CA HIS A 140 -1.13 -3.58 11.37
C HIS A 140 -2.64 -3.52 11.15
N ILE A 141 -3.09 -3.57 9.89
CA ILE A 141 -4.52 -3.62 9.53
C ILE A 141 -5.16 -4.92 10.04
N CYS A 142 -4.49 -6.06 9.88
CA CYS A 142 -4.96 -7.34 10.42
C CYS A 142 -4.98 -7.36 11.95
N ALA A 143 -4.04 -6.70 12.61
CA ALA A 143 -4.07 -6.54 14.07
C ALA A 143 -5.26 -5.67 14.51
N LEU A 144 -5.46 -4.52 13.84
CA LEU A 144 -6.61 -3.65 14.05
C LEU A 144 -7.93 -4.40 13.84
N ALA A 145 -8.05 -5.23 12.80
CA ALA A 145 -9.25 -6.00 12.48
C ALA A 145 -9.63 -7.05 13.54
N ARG A 146 -8.72 -7.37 14.49
CA ARG A 146 -9.03 -8.22 15.65
C ARG A 146 -9.75 -7.47 16.76
N GLU A 147 -9.61 -6.14 16.80
CA GLU A 147 -10.11 -5.28 17.87
C GLU A 147 -11.26 -4.38 17.40
N GLU A 148 -11.25 -3.97 16.13
CA GLU A 148 -12.18 -3.02 15.56
C GLU A 148 -12.72 -3.52 14.22
N ASN A 149 -13.90 -3.03 13.81
CA ASN A 149 -14.45 -3.34 12.50
C ASN A 149 -13.59 -2.69 11.40
N VAL A 150 -13.11 -3.52 10.47
CA VAL A 150 -12.33 -3.14 9.29
C VAL A 150 -12.96 -3.81 8.08
N GLY A 151 -13.12 -3.06 6.98
CA GLY A 151 -13.74 -3.59 5.77
C GLY A 151 -12.94 -4.72 5.13
N GLU A 152 -13.64 -5.71 4.58
CA GLU A 152 -12.99 -6.85 3.89
C GLU A 152 -12.14 -6.37 2.70
N GLN A 153 -12.62 -5.37 1.97
CA GLN A 153 -11.91 -4.80 0.81
C GLN A 153 -10.67 -4.00 1.23
N THR A 154 -10.64 -3.43 2.43
CA THR A 154 -9.47 -2.77 3.03
C THR A 154 -8.32 -3.78 3.17
N ILE A 155 -8.61 -4.97 3.71
CA ILE A 155 -7.63 -6.05 3.91
C ILE A 155 -7.24 -6.67 2.56
N ALA A 156 -8.21 -6.96 1.71
CA ALA A 156 -7.98 -7.57 0.41
C ALA A 156 -7.08 -6.68 -0.48
N TYR A 157 -7.32 -5.37 -0.50
CA TYR A 157 -6.54 -4.43 -1.29
C TYR A 157 -5.07 -4.39 -0.86
N ILE A 158 -4.77 -4.21 0.43
CA ILE A 158 -3.37 -4.10 0.88
C ILE A 158 -2.59 -5.41 0.69
N ASN A 159 -3.26 -6.56 0.85
CA ASN A 159 -2.69 -7.87 0.55
C ASN A 159 -2.33 -7.97 -0.94
N ARG A 160 -3.30 -7.69 -1.83
CA ARG A 160 -3.12 -7.77 -3.28
C ARG A 160 -2.11 -6.74 -3.81
N LEU A 161 -2.04 -5.57 -3.20
CA LEU A 161 -1.06 -4.54 -3.54
C LEU A 161 0.37 -5.07 -3.36
N SER A 162 0.64 -5.88 -2.35
CA SER A 162 1.98 -6.43 -2.17
C SER A 162 2.38 -7.40 -3.30
N ASP A 163 1.43 -8.16 -3.84
CA ASP A 163 1.63 -9.00 -5.03
C ASP A 163 1.87 -8.13 -6.26
N HIS A 164 1.05 -7.08 -6.44
CA HIS A 164 1.19 -6.15 -7.55
C HIS A 164 2.57 -5.48 -7.56
N LEU A 165 3.03 -4.97 -6.41
CA LEU A 165 4.35 -4.35 -6.29
C LEU A 165 5.49 -5.34 -6.55
N PHE A 166 5.31 -6.63 -6.21
CA PHE A 166 6.28 -7.67 -6.56
C PHE A 166 6.36 -7.89 -8.07
N VAL A 167 5.22 -8.07 -8.73
CA VAL A 167 5.13 -8.32 -10.17
C VAL A 167 5.63 -7.11 -10.96
N MET A 168 5.25 -5.90 -10.55
CA MET A 168 5.70 -4.67 -11.18
C MET A 168 7.21 -4.43 -10.99
N ALA A 169 7.79 -4.81 -9.85
CA ALA A 169 9.25 -4.74 -9.67
C ALA A 169 9.98 -5.59 -10.72
N ARG A 170 9.48 -6.81 -11.00
CA ARG A 170 10.03 -7.66 -12.07
C ARG A 170 9.79 -7.07 -13.45
N TRP A 171 8.59 -6.55 -13.70
CA TRP A 171 8.23 -5.88 -14.95
C TRP A 171 9.21 -4.77 -15.31
N LEU A 172 9.52 -3.90 -14.34
CA LEU A 172 10.45 -2.79 -14.49
C LEU A 172 11.94 -3.20 -14.40
N ASN A 173 12.22 -4.48 -14.20
CA ASN A 173 13.56 -5.04 -14.21
C ASN A 173 13.78 -5.89 -15.47
N GLU A 174 13.56 -5.26 -16.64
CA GLU A 174 13.63 -5.89 -17.96
C GLU A 174 12.70 -7.11 -18.10
N LYS A 175 11.45 -6.98 -17.62
CA LYS A 175 10.47 -8.07 -17.61
C LYS A 175 10.99 -9.35 -16.94
N GLY A 176 11.80 -9.17 -15.89
CA GLY A 176 12.40 -10.23 -15.09
C GLY A 176 13.67 -10.85 -15.68
N ALA A 177 14.15 -10.41 -16.84
CA ALA A 177 15.39 -10.93 -17.43
C ALA A 177 16.63 -10.59 -16.58
N SER A 178 16.59 -9.45 -15.88
CA SER A 178 17.65 -8.95 -15.01
C SER A 178 17.44 -9.30 -13.53
N ASP A 179 16.51 -10.21 -13.21
CA ASP A 179 16.28 -10.66 -11.83
C ASP A 179 17.44 -11.53 -11.33
N VAL A 180 17.97 -11.20 -10.15
CA VAL A 180 18.99 -12.02 -9.50
C VAL A 180 18.33 -13.09 -8.67
N LEU A 181 18.46 -14.35 -9.08
CA LEU A 181 17.88 -15.48 -8.36
C LEU A 181 18.64 -15.80 -7.07
N TRP A 182 17.88 -16.02 -6.01
CA TRP A 182 18.38 -16.57 -4.76
C TRP A 182 18.94 -17.98 -4.97
N ARG A 183 20.14 -18.21 -4.42
CA ARG A 183 20.83 -19.51 -4.41
C ARG A 183 20.86 -20.06 -2.97
N PRO A 184 20.00 -21.02 -2.62
CA PRO A 184 19.91 -21.56 -1.28
C PRO A 184 21.26 -22.12 -0.80
N GLY A 185 21.77 -21.58 0.32
CA GLY A 185 23.02 -22.06 0.92
C GLY A 185 24.28 -21.80 0.10
N ALA A 186 24.31 -20.81 -0.80
CA ALA A 186 25.50 -20.56 -1.62
C ALA A 186 26.79 -20.23 -0.85
N ASN A 187 26.67 -19.77 0.41
CA ASN A 187 27.78 -19.32 1.25
C ASN A 187 28.02 -20.21 2.49
N ARG A 188 27.46 -21.44 2.53
CA ARG A 188 27.63 -22.38 3.65
C ARG A 188 28.46 -23.59 3.24
#